data_AF-W4G3Z9-F1
#
_entry.id   AF-W4G3Z9-F1
#
_cell.length_a   1.000
_cell.length_b   1.000
_cell.length_c   1.000
_cell.angle_alpha   90.00
_cell.angle_beta   90.00
_cell.angle_gamma   90.00
#
_symmetry.space_group_name_H-M   'P 1'
#
loop_
_entity.id
_entity.type
_entity.pdbx_description
1 polymer ?
#
loop_
_entity_poly.entity_id
_entity_poly.type
_entity_poly.pdbx_seq_one_letter_code
_entity_poly.pdbx_strand_id
1 'polypeptide(L)'
;MGKPRDEMVIPWPSGGDRPLGQASKTSLVPNGEDAGDWAQFSPGANETCLLVDGVLALVDAVVDRYVACGYALVRPPGHDALQDMGFCNFNSIGITEHYLLQTYPSSIRKVVIVDYDVCHGNGT
;
A
#
# COMPACT_ATOMS: atom_id res chain seq x y z
N MET A 1 7.21 -15.95 -13.90
CA MET A 1 7.28 -16.34 -12.48
C MET A 1 7.82 -15.11 -11.77
N GLY A 2 6.92 -14.32 -11.15
CA GLY A 2 7.28 -13.05 -10.50
C GLY A 2 8.11 -13.29 -9.24
N LYS A 3 8.78 -12.26 -8.74
CA LYS A 3 9.49 -12.31 -7.46
C LYS A 3 8.54 -12.72 -6.32
N PRO A 4 9.03 -13.43 -5.29
CA PRO A 4 8.23 -13.71 -4.10
C PRO A 4 7.89 -12.40 -3.36
N ARG A 5 6.73 -12.33 -2.72
CA ARG A 5 6.12 -11.08 -2.22
C ARG A 5 6.97 -10.38 -1.14
N ASP A 6 7.72 -11.16 -0.38
CA ASP A 6 8.70 -10.72 0.63
C ASP A 6 9.96 -10.07 0.02
N GLU A 7 10.22 -10.28 -1.27
CA GLU A 7 11.31 -9.62 -2.02
C GLU A 7 10.84 -8.41 -2.83
N MET A 8 9.55 -8.04 -2.73
CA MET A 8 9.02 -6.87 -3.42
C MET A 8 9.46 -5.58 -2.74
N VAL A 9 10.27 -4.79 -3.46
CA VAL A 9 10.64 -3.45 -3.02
C VAL A 9 9.47 -2.52 -3.31
N ILE A 10 8.89 -1.94 -2.25
CA ILE A 10 7.86 -0.90 -2.34
C ILE A 10 8.54 0.38 -2.81
N PRO A 11 8.28 0.88 -4.04
CA PRO A 11 8.84 2.13 -4.50
C PRO A 11 8.09 3.28 -3.85
N TRP A 12 8.83 4.18 -3.24
CA TRP A 12 8.28 5.41 -2.69
C TRP A 12 8.38 6.53 -3.74
N PRO A 13 7.34 7.37 -3.94
CA PRO A 13 7.32 8.38 -5.01
C PRO A 13 8.45 9.42 -4.94
N SER A 14 9.04 9.66 -3.76
CA SER A 14 10.16 10.61 -3.58
C SER A 14 11.56 10.00 -3.72
N GLY A 15 11.70 8.73 -4.10
CA GLY A 15 13.00 8.11 -4.43
C GLY A 15 13.96 7.93 -3.24
N GLY A 16 13.47 8.03 -2.01
CA GLY A 16 14.22 7.71 -0.80
C GLY A 16 13.84 6.34 -0.26
N ASP A 17 14.81 5.42 -0.19
CA ASP A 17 14.62 4.13 0.47
C ASP A 17 14.43 4.33 1.98
N ARG A 18 13.18 4.43 2.46
CA ARG A 18 12.87 4.14 3.87
C ARG A 18 12.51 2.67 3.99
N PRO A 19 13.33 1.82 4.65
CA PRO A 19 12.92 0.46 4.93
C PRO A 19 11.67 0.47 5.83
N LEU A 20 10.83 -0.57 5.71
CA LEU A 20 9.72 -0.91 6.61
C LEU A 20 10.04 -0.74 8.12
N GLY A 21 11.34 -0.67 8.46
CA GLY A 21 11.91 -0.41 9.77
C GLY A 21 11.58 0.93 10.44
N GLN A 22 11.04 1.95 9.75
CA GLN A 22 10.64 3.21 10.42
C GLN A 22 9.23 3.09 11.02
N ALA A 23 8.24 2.68 10.21
CA ALA A 23 6.92 2.30 10.71
C ALA A 23 7.04 1.22 11.79
N SER A 24 7.98 0.27 11.61
CA SER A 24 8.22 -0.77 12.60
C SER A 24 8.58 -0.23 13.99
N LYS A 25 9.45 0.79 14.09
CA LYS A 25 9.80 1.43 15.36
C LYS A 25 8.60 2.15 15.97
N THR A 26 7.78 2.74 15.13
CA THR A 26 6.62 3.57 15.49
C THR A 26 5.43 2.80 16.03
N SER A 27 5.19 1.56 15.58
CA SER A 27 4.17 0.74 16.23
C SER A 27 4.71 -0.17 17.35
N LEU A 28 6.00 -0.10 17.68
CA LEU A 28 6.56 -0.81 18.84
C LEU A 28 6.50 0.00 20.14
N VAL A 29 6.16 1.29 20.08
CA VAL A 29 5.96 2.09 21.29
C VAL A 29 4.70 1.66 22.05
N PRO A 30 4.77 1.49 23.39
CA PRO A 30 3.69 0.91 24.19
C PRO A 30 2.32 1.61 24.12
N ASN A 31 2.31 2.89 23.70
CA ASN A 31 1.10 3.70 23.59
C ASN A 31 0.84 4.20 22.16
N GLY A 32 1.60 3.71 21.18
CA GLY A 32 1.58 4.28 19.84
C GLY A 32 2.34 5.61 19.78
N GLU A 33 2.58 6.10 18.57
CA GLU A 33 3.14 7.42 18.34
C GLU A 33 2.55 8.04 17.07
N ASP A 34 2.82 9.32 16.92
CA ASP A 34 2.48 10.09 15.74
C ASP A 34 3.55 9.84 14.66
N ALA A 35 3.14 9.28 13.52
CA ALA A 35 4.03 9.06 12.38
C ALA A 35 4.21 10.32 11.51
N GLY A 36 3.54 11.43 11.84
CA GLY A 36 3.55 12.69 11.09
C GLY A 36 2.12 13.16 10.79
N ASP A 37 1.91 14.46 10.60
CA ASP A 37 0.69 15.12 10.06
C ASP A 37 -0.65 14.37 10.26
N TRP A 38 -0.99 14.07 11.51
CA TRP A 38 -2.23 13.41 11.97
C TRP A 38 -2.34 11.89 11.66
N ALA A 39 -1.27 11.23 11.25
CA ALA A 39 -1.16 9.79 11.05
C ALA A 39 -0.74 9.08 12.36
N GLN A 40 -1.71 8.77 13.21
CA GLN A 40 -1.46 8.05 14.46
C GLN A 40 -1.29 6.54 14.24
N PHE A 41 -0.27 5.95 14.84
CA PHE A 41 -0.12 4.49 14.95
C PHE A 41 -0.48 4.03 16.35
N SER A 42 -1.36 3.03 16.47
CA SER A 42 -1.50 2.28 17.72
C SER A 42 -0.35 1.28 17.89
N PRO A 43 -0.05 0.82 19.12
CA PRO A 43 0.86 -0.31 19.31
C PRO A 43 0.43 -1.50 18.44
N GLY A 44 1.38 -2.17 17.78
CA GLY A 44 1.13 -3.29 16.87
C GLY A 44 0.50 -2.95 15.50
N ALA A 45 0.20 -1.68 15.18
CA ALA A 45 -0.37 -1.30 13.89
C ALA A 45 0.50 -1.62 12.65
N ASN A 46 1.77 -2.01 12.85
CA ASN A 46 2.61 -2.60 11.81
C ASN A 46 2.02 -3.88 11.21
N GLU A 47 1.33 -4.69 12.01
CA GLU A 47 0.70 -5.91 11.51
C GLU A 47 -0.49 -5.59 10.62
N THR A 48 -1.15 -4.45 10.84
CA THR A 48 -2.19 -3.89 9.96
C THR A 48 -1.62 -3.52 8.58
N CYS A 49 -0.30 -3.36 8.44
CA CYS A 49 0.37 -3.11 7.17
C CYS A 49 0.40 -4.36 6.26
N LEU A 50 0.20 -5.55 6.84
CA LEU A 50 -0.04 -6.79 6.09
C LEU A 50 -1.36 -6.74 5.30
N LEU A 51 -2.22 -5.74 5.51
CA LEU A 51 -3.50 -5.64 4.78
C LEU A 51 -3.33 -5.16 3.32
N VAL A 52 -2.16 -4.64 2.94
CA VAL A 52 -1.80 -4.48 1.52
C VAL A 52 -1.86 -5.85 0.81
N ASP A 53 -1.51 -6.95 1.47
CA ASP A 53 -1.64 -8.29 0.89
C ASP A 53 -3.08 -8.65 0.53
N GLY A 54 -4.08 -8.08 1.22
CA GLY A 54 -5.49 -8.27 0.87
C GLY A 54 -5.84 -7.65 -0.48
N VAL A 55 -5.29 -6.48 -0.79
CA VAL A 55 -5.45 -5.82 -2.09
C VAL A 55 -4.69 -6.60 -3.17
N LEU A 56 -3.46 -7.03 -2.88
CA LEU A 56 -2.65 -7.83 -3.80
C LEU A 56 -3.32 -9.17 -4.15
N ALA A 57 -3.84 -9.88 -3.15
CA ALA A 57 -4.57 -11.13 -3.36
C ALA A 57 -5.83 -10.94 -4.22
N LEU A 58 -6.52 -9.80 -4.07
CA LEU A 58 -7.68 -9.49 -4.91
C LEU A 58 -7.28 -9.27 -6.37
N VAL A 59 -6.22 -8.49 -6.62
CA VAL A 59 -5.80 -8.24 -8.00
C VAL A 59 -5.21 -9.48 -8.65
N ASP A 60 -4.53 -10.36 -7.91
CA ASP A 60 -4.12 -11.68 -8.39
C ASP A 60 -5.33 -12.49 -8.88
N ALA A 61 -6.40 -12.55 -8.07
CA ALA A 61 -7.61 -13.27 -8.43
C ALA A 61 -8.30 -12.70 -9.68
N VAL A 62 -8.21 -11.39 -9.91
CA VAL A 62 -8.73 -10.73 -11.12
C VAL A 62 -7.85 -11.02 -12.33
N VAL A 63 -6.53 -10.89 -12.20
CA VAL A 63 -5.57 -11.10 -13.30
C VAL A 63 -5.58 -12.56 -13.77
N ASP A 64 -5.63 -13.50 -12.84
CA ASP A 64 -5.72 -14.94 -13.11
C ASP A 64 -7.12 -15.38 -13.55
N ARG A 65 -8.08 -14.44 -13.63
CA ARG A 65 -9.47 -14.65 -14.07
C ARG A 65 -10.29 -15.60 -13.19
N TYR A 66 -9.92 -15.75 -11.91
CA TYR A 66 -10.78 -16.43 -10.94
C TYR A 66 -12.04 -15.63 -10.64
N VAL A 67 -11.95 -14.29 -10.70
CA VAL A 67 -13.08 -13.37 -10.60
C VAL A 67 -13.00 -12.30 -11.68
N ALA A 68 -14.14 -11.73 -12.09
CA ALA A 68 -14.18 -10.67 -13.11
C ALA A 68 -13.88 -9.27 -12.55
N CYS A 69 -14.19 -9.05 -11.27
CA CYS A 69 -13.93 -7.82 -10.53
C CYS A 69 -13.97 -8.10 -9.02
N GLY A 70 -13.58 -7.13 -8.21
CA GLY A 70 -13.51 -7.29 -6.76
C GLY A 70 -13.54 -5.96 -6.00
N TYR A 71 -13.76 -6.04 -4.70
CA TYR A 71 -13.71 -4.89 -3.79
C TYR A 71 -12.93 -5.26 -2.53
N ALA A 72 -11.91 -4.48 -2.20
CA ALA A 72 -11.09 -4.68 -1.00
C ALA A 72 -11.46 -3.65 0.05
N LEU A 73 -12.11 -4.08 1.13
CA LEU A 73 -12.41 -3.23 2.29
C LEU A 73 -11.23 -3.27 3.26
N VAL A 74 -10.25 -2.38 3.05
CA VAL A 74 -8.98 -2.37 3.78
C VAL A 74 -8.82 -1.13 4.66
N ARG A 75 -7.99 -1.26 5.70
CA ARG A 75 -7.51 -0.17 6.55
C ARG A 75 -6.04 -0.44 6.91
N PRO A 76 -5.20 0.58 7.14
CA PRO A 76 -5.45 2.00 6.94
C PRO A 76 -5.65 2.37 5.45
N PRO A 77 -6.21 3.56 5.13
CA PRO A 77 -6.27 4.06 3.75
C PRO A 77 -4.86 4.34 3.20
N GLY A 78 -4.74 4.63 1.90
CA GLY A 78 -3.41 4.77 1.27
C GLY A 78 -3.19 5.89 0.27
N HIS A 79 -4.24 6.56 -0.22
CA HIS A 79 -4.12 7.50 -1.35
C HIS A 79 -3.37 8.82 -1.05
N ASP A 80 -3.05 9.11 0.22
CA ASP A 80 -2.32 10.31 0.67
C ASP A 80 -0.91 10.03 1.21
N ALA A 81 -0.42 8.80 1.10
CA ALA A 81 0.78 8.38 1.82
C ALA A 81 2.10 9.01 1.33
N LEU A 82 2.13 10.03 0.45
CA LEU A 82 3.39 10.67 0.02
C LEU A 82 4.11 11.45 1.14
N GLN A 83 3.42 11.77 2.24
CA GLN A 83 3.91 12.67 3.29
C GLN A 83 3.49 12.26 4.72
N ASP A 84 3.16 10.98 4.96
CA ASP A 84 2.68 10.52 6.28
C ASP A 84 1.46 11.36 6.78
N MET A 85 0.56 11.73 5.87
CA MET A 85 -0.59 12.61 6.12
C MET A 85 -1.90 11.82 6.17
N GLY A 86 -2.88 12.32 6.92
CA GLY A 86 -4.29 11.95 6.73
C GLY A 86 -4.63 10.48 7.00
N PHE A 87 -4.00 9.87 8.02
CA PHE A 87 -4.17 8.45 8.40
C PHE A 87 -3.62 7.43 7.38
N CYS A 88 -3.01 7.89 6.27
CA CYS A 88 -2.46 7.04 5.22
C CYS A 88 -1.01 6.67 5.52
N ASN A 89 -0.83 5.51 6.14
CA ASN A 89 0.50 5.02 6.53
C ASN A 89 1.28 4.38 5.36
N PHE A 90 0.56 3.84 4.36
CA PHE A 90 1.14 3.18 3.19
C PHE A 90 0.31 3.46 1.95
N ASN A 91 0.96 3.72 0.82
CA ASN A 91 0.26 3.84 -0.46
C ASN A 91 -0.09 2.46 -1.03
N SER A 92 -1.14 1.84 -0.51
CA SER A 92 -1.65 0.56 -1.00
C SER A 92 -1.99 0.60 -2.50
N ILE A 93 -2.40 1.75 -3.04
CA ILE A 93 -2.76 1.93 -4.44
C ILE A 93 -1.50 1.90 -5.32
N GLY A 94 -0.50 2.75 -5.02
CA GLY A 94 0.76 2.79 -5.74
C GLY A 94 1.57 1.50 -5.63
N ILE A 95 1.54 0.84 -4.46
CA ILE A 95 2.13 -0.51 -4.29
C ILE A 95 1.46 -1.50 -5.23
N THR A 96 0.13 -1.49 -5.31
CA THR A 96 -0.63 -2.41 -6.17
C THR A 96 -0.36 -2.14 -7.64
N GLU A 97 -0.29 -0.87 -8.06
CA GLU A 97 0.07 -0.50 -9.43
C GLU A 97 1.46 -1.05 -9.81
N HIS A 98 2.46 -0.76 -8.98
CA HIS A 98 3.83 -1.20 -9.23
C HIS A 98 3.92 -2.74 -9.24
N TYR A 99 3.24 -3.40 -8.31
CA TYR A 99 3.14 -4.86 -8.28
C TYR A 99 2.59 -5.43 -9.58
N LEU A 100 1.48 -4.89 -10.09
CA LEU A 100 0.86 -5.35 -11.32
C LEU A 100 1.79 -5.21 -12.53
N LEU A 101 2.49 -4.07 -12.63
CA LEU A 101 3.42 -3.82 -13.73
C LEU A 101 4.67 -4.72 -13.69
N GLN A 102 5.20 -5.03 -12.49
CA GLN A 102 6.39 -5.87 -12.32
C GLN A 102 6.09 -7.37 -12.41
N THR A 103 4.96 -7.81 -11.83
CA THR A 103 4.63 -9.24 -11.72
C THR A 103 3.98 -9.77 -12.98
N TYR A 104 3.20 -8.93 -13.68
CA TYR A 104 2.44 -9.32 -14.86
C TYR A 104 2.82 -8.54 -16.14
N PRO A 105 4.11 -8.32 -16.47
CA PRO A 105 4.52 -7.44 -17.57
C PRO A 105 4.08 -7.93 -18.95
N SER A 106 3.79 -9.23 -19.10
CA SER A 106 3.27 -9.83 -20.33
C SER A 106 1.77 -9.62 -20.52
N SER A 107 1.02 -9.38 -19.43
CA SER A 107 -0.44 -9.26 -19.44
C SER A 107 -0.91 -7.83 -19.19
N ILE A 108 -0.13 -7.05 -18.43
CA ILE A 108 -0.46 -5.70 -17.99
C ILE A 108 0.72 -4.79 -18.37
N ARG A 109 0.44 -3.79 -19.21
CA ARG A 109 1.42 -2.77 -19.62
C ARG A 109 1.09 -1.37 -19.13
N LYS A 110 -0.15 -1.16 -18.70
CA LYS A 110 -0.70 0.12 -18.25
C LYS A 110 -1.73 -0.16 -17.18
N VAL A 111 -1.74 0.66 -16.16
CA VAL A 111 -2.75 0.68 -15.09
C VAL A 111 -3.38 2.06 -15.10
N VAL A 112 -4.68 2.13 -14.82
CA VAL A 112 -5.39 3.39 -14.60
C VAL A 112 -5.94 3.35 -13.19
N ILE A 113 -5.64 4.39 -12.43
CA ILE A 113 -6.18 4.59 -11.09
C ILE A 113 -7.24 5.67 -11.16
N VAL A 114 -8.41 5.40 -10.59
CA VAL A 114 -9.49 6.37 -10.44
C VAL A 114 -9.71 6.56 -8.95
N ASP A 115 -9.25 7.70 -8.44
CA ASP A 115 -9.50 8.12 -7.06
C ASP A 115 -10.72 9.04 -7.04
N TYR A 116 -11.75 8.63 -6.31
CA TYR A 116 -12.99 9.39 -6.13
C TYR A 116 -13.20 9.74 -4.65
N ASP A 117 -12.18 9.59 -3.82
CA ASP A 117 -12.22 10.13 -2.47
C ASP A 117 -12.39 11.67 -2.53
N VAL A 118 -13.00 12.23 -1.47
CA VAL A 118 -13.22 13.68 -1.36
C VAL A 118 -11.90 14.42 -1.13
N CYS A 119 -10.94 13.76 -0.48
CA CYS A 119 -9.59 14.24 -0.29
C CYS A 119 -8.80 14.05 -1.59
N HIS A 120 -7.97 15.03 -1.92
CA HIS A 120 -7.10 14.92 -3.07
C HIS A 120 -6.02 13.87 -2.78
N GLY A 121 -5.99 12.76 -3.52
CA GLY A 121 -5.02 11.68 -3.33
C GLY A 121 -3.61 12.07 -3.78
N ASN A 122 -2.91 12.86 -2.97
CA ASN A 122 -1.57 13.37 -3.28
C ASN A 122 -0.53 12.24 -3.39
N GLY A 123 -0.81 11.09 -2.77
CA GLY A 123 0.02 9.90 -2.69
C GLY A 123 0.01 9.02 -3.92
N THR A 124 -1.10 9.06 -4.67
CA THR A 124 -1.41 8.16 -5.79
C THR A 124 -0.58 8.48 -7.02
#